data_AF-A0A651F685-F1
#
_entry.id   AF-A0A651F685-F1
#
_cell.length_a   1.000
_cell.length_b   1.000
_cell.length_c   1.000
_cell.angle_alpha   90.00
_cell.angle_beta   90.00
_cell.angle_gamma   90.00
#
_symmetry.space_group_name_H-M   'P 1'
#
loop_
_entity.id
_entity.type
_entity.pdbx_description
1 polymer ?
#
loop_
_entity_poly.entity_id
_entity_poly.type
_entity_poly.pdbx_seq_one_letter_code
_entity_poly.pdbx_strand_id
1 'polypeptide(L)'
;MLVRLSQELTKNLVKGLSYSALTRMIKVAENFTEENFATVSQQLSWSHLIELVTISDDLKREYHLLLSAQNQWGVRELREQIDKMLFERTALAKMPEAEIKNQLCQASKTYLYIKNLLGFNGLSFSQTS
;
A
#
# COMPACT_ATOMS: atom_id res chain seq x y z
N MET A 1 10.34 -10.25 22.88
CA MET A 1 9.40 -9.23 23.41
C MET A 1 8.03 -9.32 22.73
N LEU A 2 7.94 -9.32 21.40
CA LEU A 2 6.69 -9.49 20.63
C LEU A 2 5.89 -10.77 20.94
N VAL A 3 6.56 -11.89 21.24
CA VAL A 3 5.89 -13.17 21.54
C VAL A 3 5.02 -13.06 22.81
N ARG A 4 5.53 -12.42 23.87
CA ARG A 4 4.76 -12.22 25.12
C ARG A 4 3.56 -11.29 24.91
N LEU A 5 3.78 -10.16 24.22
CA LEU A 5 2.70 -9.22 23.91
C LEU A 5 1.62 -9.87 23.03
N SER A 6 2.02 -10.69 22.05
CA SER A 6 1.05 -11.45 21.24
C SER A 6 0.25 -12.44 22.08
N GLN A 7 0.89 -13.17 22.99
CA GLN A 7 0.21 -14.15 23.85
C GLN A 7 -0.78 -13.49 24.81
N GLU A 8 -0.44 -12.32 25.38
CA GLU A 8 -1.34 -11.55 26.25
C GLU A 8 -2.54 -10.98 25.48
N LEU A 9 -2.31 -10.44 24.27
CA LEU A 9 -3.38 -9.91 23.41
C LEU A 9 -4.29 -11.02 22.86
N THR A 10 -3.76 -12.19 22.50
CA THR A 10 -4.56 -13.33 22.02
C THR A 10 -5.43 -13.92 23.14
N LYS A 11 -5.00 -13.85 24.40
CA LYS A 11 -5.75 -14.43 25.54
C LYS A 11 -6.96 -13.59 25.95
N ASN A 12 -6.89 -12.26 25.76
CA ASN A 12 -7.88 -11.33 26.31
C ASN A 12 -8.64 -10.48 25.28
N LEU A 13 -8.16 -10.30 24.04
CA LEU A 13 -8.70 -9.24 23.17
C LEU A 13 -9.41 -9.66 21.88
N VAL A 14 -9.01 -10.70 21.13
CA VAL A 14 -9.83 -11.19 19.99
C VAL A 14 -9.47 -12.64 19.66
N LYS A 15 -10.45 -13.56 19.70
CA LYS A 15 -10.31 -14.89 19.08
C LYS A 15 -10.05 -14.70 17.57
N GLY A 16 -8.84 -14.97 17.09
CA GLY A 16 -8.50 -14.95 15.65
C GLY A 16 -7.24 -14.17 15.26
N LEU A 17 -6.62 -13.42 16.17
CA LEU A 17 -5.37 -12.72 15.89
C LEU A 17 -4.16 -13.66 16.10
N SER A 18 -3.69 -14.26 15.01
CA SER A 18 -2.44 -15.04 15.02
C SER A 18 -1.22 -14.12 15.14
N TYR A 19 -0.11 -14.67 15.64
CA TYR A 19 1.18 -13.97 15.65
C TYR A 19 1.53 -13.37 14.27
N SER A 20 1.31 -14.14 13.20
CA SER A 20 1.58 -13.70 11.83
C SER A 20 0.71 -12.53 11.38
N ALA A 21 -0.53 -12.45 11.86
CA ALA A 21 -1.43 -11.33 11.56
C ALA A 21 -0.93 -10.06 12.25
N LEU A 22 -0.56 -10.16 13.54
CA LEU A 22 -0.02 -9.03 14.30
C LEU A 22 1.29 -8.50 13.70
N THR A 23 2.21 -9.39 13.31
CA THR A 23 3.47 -8.96 12.66
C THR A 23 3.21 -8.22 11.36
N ARG A 24 2.26 -8.67 10.54
CA ARG A 24 1.89 -7.97 9.30
C ARG A 24 1.26 -6.61 9.60
N MET A 25 0.39 -6.52 10.60
CA MET A 25 -0.21 -5.25 11.02
C MET A 25 0.84 -4.23 11.46
N ILE A 26 1.80 -4.66 12.28
CA ILE A 26 2.91 -3.80 12.73
C ILE A 26 3.73 -3.32 11.53
N LYS A 27 4.11 -4.21 10.61
CA LYS A 27 4.86 -3.82 9.41
C LYS A 27 4.13 -2.79 8.56
N VAL A 28 2.81 -2.93 8.39
CA VAL A 28 2.00 -1.94 7.67
C VAL A 28 1.97 -0.62 8.44
N ALA A 29 1.77 -0.64 9.75
CA ALA A 29 1.79 0.58 10.56
C ALA A 29 3.16 1.30 10.58
N GLU A 30 4.26 0.56 10.46
CA GLU A 30 5.62 1.14 10.40
C GLU A 30 5.94 1.77 9.04
N ASN A 31 5.35 1.27 7.95
CA ASN A 31 5.66 1.69 6.58
C ASN A 31 4.66 2.69 5.99
N PHE A 32 3.52 2.91 6.65
CA PHE A 32 2.47 3.82 6.21
C PHE A 32 2.08 4.77 7.33
N THR A 33 2.13 6.08 7.06
CA THR A 33 1.55 7.09 7.96
C THR A 33 0.03 6.99 7.96
N GLU A 34 -0.62 7.52 8.99
CA GLU A 34 -2.09 7.51 9.12
C GLU A 34 -2.79 8.16 7.90
N GLU A 35 -2.29 9.31 7.46
CA GLU A 35 -2.80 10.04 6.30
C GLU A 35 -2.65 9.24 4.99
N ASN A 36 -1.47 8.62 4.79
CA ASN A 36 -1.22 7.79 3.62
C ASN A 36 -2.10 6.54 3.65
N PHE A 37 -2.23 5.90 4.80
CA PHE A 37 -3.03 4.69 4.97
C PHE A 37 -4.52 4.94 4.65
N ALA A 38 -5.09 6.05 5.14
CA ALA A 38 -6.48 6.40 4.86
C ALA A 38 -6.76 6.56 3.35
N THR A 39 -5.80 7.12 2.62
CA THR A 39 -5.91 7.29 1.16
C THR A 39 -5.75 5.96 0.41
N VAL A 40 -4.72 5.19 0.78
CA VAL A 40 -4.35 3.96 0.07
C VAL A 40 -5.36 2.85 0.32
N SER A 41 -5.91 2.74 1.54
CA SER A 41 -6.91 1.73 1.89
C SER A 41 -8.23 1.86 1.12
N GLN A 42 -8.54 3.05 0.58
CA GLN A 42 -9.68 3.25 -0.32
C GLN A 42 -9.44 2.71 -1.73
N GLN A 43 -8.18 2.44 -2.09
CA GLN A 43 -7.77 2.05 -3.44
C GLN A 43 -7.25 0.61 -3.49
N LEU A 44 -6.59 0.17 -2.42
CA LEU A 44 -5.92 -1.12 -2.33
C LEU A 44 -6.40 -1.89 -1.09
N SER A 45 -6.72 -3.16 -1.28
CA SER A 45 -7.12 -4.05 -0.18
C SER A 45 -5.95 -4.31 0.80
N TRP A 46 -6.26 -4.76 2.02
CA TRP A 46 -5.25 -5.19 3.03
C TRP A 46 -4.15 -6.11 2.47
N SER A 47 -4.52 -7.08 1.62
CA SER A 47 -3.57 -8.00 0.99
C SER A 47 -2.53 -7.29 0.13
N HIS A 48 -2.88 -6.21 -0.57
CA HIS A 48 -1.91 -5.40 -1.33
C HIS A 48 -0.92 -4.73 -0.38
N LEU A 49 -1.40 -4.17 0.73
CA LEU A 49 -0.54 -3.52 1.72
C LEU A 49 0.48 -4.51 2.30
N ILE A 50 0.04 -5.75 2.58
CA ILE A 50 0.93 -6.82 3.03
C ILE A 50 2.03 -7.10 2.00
N GLU A 51 1.70 -7.17 0.70
CA GLU A 51 2.71 -7.38 -0.34
C GLU A 51 3.65 -6.17 -0.45
N LEU A 52 3.12 -4.95 -0.42
CA LEU A 52 3.91 -3.73 -0.56
C LEU A 52 4.92 -3.56 0.57
N VAL A 53 4.59 -3.91 1.83
CA VAL A 53 5.55 -3.83 2.95
C VAL A 53 6.66 -4.87 2.90
N THR A 54 6.63 -5.84 1.97
CA THR A 54 7.78 -6.72 1.74
C THR A 54 8.89 -6.01 0.97
N ILE A 55 8.57 -4.89 0.28
CA ILE A 55 9.53 -4.08 -0.46
C ILE A 55 10.23 -3.14 0.52
N SER A 56 11.52 -3.38 0.75
CA SER A 56 12.34 -2.61 1.70
C SER A 56 12.69 -1.20 1.22
N ASP A 57 12.71 -0.99 -0.09
CA ASP A 57 13.01 0.30 -0.72
C ASP A 57 11.73 1.14 -0.84
N ASP A 58 11.75 2.32 -0.22
CA ASP A 58 10.59 3.20 -0.14
C ASP A 58 10.14 3.71 -1.51
N LEU A 59 11.07 4.02 -2.42
CA LEU A 59 10.75 4.50 -3.77
C LEU A 59 10.11 3.40 -4.60
N LYS A 60 10.64 2.18 -4.50
CA LYS A 60 10.07 1.03 -5.18
C LYS A 60 8.69 0.72 -4.65
N ARG A 61 8.49 0.82 -3.33
CA ARG A 61 7.21 0.60 -2.69
C ARG A 61 6.18 1.63 -3.15
N GLU A 62 6.55 2.91 -3.18
CA GLU A 62 5.70 3.99 -3.67
C GLU A 62 5.36 3.84 -5.16
N TYR A 63 6.34 3.47 -5.99
CA TYR A 63 6.12 3.15 -7.41
C TYR A 63 5.08 2.04 -7.59
N HIS A 64 5.28 0.88 -6.95
CA HIS A 64 4.36 -0.25 -7.10
C HIS A 64 2.97 0.05 -6.53
N LEU A 65 2.89 0.82 -5.44
CA LEU A 65 1.63 1.28 -4.87
C LEU A 65 0.86 2.14 -5.88
N LEU A 66 1.53 3.15 -6.45
CA LEU A 66 0.91 4.07 -7.40
C LEU A 66 0.42 3.33 -8.65
N LEU A 67 1.26 2.49 -9.26
CA LEU A 67 0.86 1.74 -10.45
C LEU A 67 -0.24 0.73 -10.16
N SER A 68 -0.24 0.10 -8.98
CA SER A 68 -1.32 -0.82 -8.59
C SER A 68 -2.67 -0.10 -8.55
N ALA A 69 -2.69 1.10 -7.97
CA ALA A 69 -3.91 1.91 -7.89
C ALA A 69 -4.35 2.47 -9.25
N GLN A 70 -3.41 2.94 -10.06
CA GLN A 70 -3.69 3.49 -11.38
C GLN A 70 -4.20 2.44 -12.36
N ASN A 71 -3.55 1.28 -12.41
CA ASN A 71 -3.85 0.19 -13.34
C ASN A 71 -4.86 -0.82 -12.78
N GLN A 72 -5.35 -0.61 -11.55
CA GLN A 72 -6.26 -1.51 -10.85
C GLN A 72 -5.72 -2.96 -10.78
N TRP A 73 -4.43 -3.11 -10.52
CA TRP A 73 -3.84 -4.44 -10.37
C TRP A 73 -4.47 -5.17 -9.19
N GLY A 74 -4.78 -6.46 -9.40
CA GLY A 74 -5.03 -7.37 -8.30
C GLY A 74 -3.74 -7.79 -7.61
N VAL A 75 -3.86 -8.39 -6.43
CA VAL A 75 -2.70 -8.80 -5.60
C VAL A 75 -1.73 -9.71 -6.35
N ARG A 76 -2.27 -10.64 -7.16
CA ARG A 76 -1.46 -11.54 -7.97
C ARG A 76 -0.63 -10.78 -8.99
N GLU A 77 -1.23 -9.81 -9.68
CA GLU A 77 -0.53 -9.03 -10.69
C GLU A 77 0.52 -8.13 -10.05
N LEU A 78 0.21 -7.48 -8.92
CA LEU A 78 1.22 -6.77 -8.13
C LEU A 78 2.43 -7.64 -7.83
N ARG A 79 2.23 -8.86 -7.31
CA ARG A 79 3.34 -9.82 -7.08
C ARG A 79 4.12 -10.12 -8.35
N GLU A 80 3.43 -10.41 -9.45
CA GLU A 80 4.08 -10.70 -10.73
C GLU A 80 4.93 -9.51 -11.23
N GLN A 81 4.49 -8.26 -11.02
CA GLN A 81 5.26 -7.07 -11.40
C GLN A 81 6.47 -6.84 -10.49
N ILE A 82 6.33 -7.11 -9.18
CA ILE A 82 7.45 -7.10 -8.23
C ILE A 82 8.48 -8.16 -8.63
N ASP A 83 8.05 -9.40 -8.87
CA ASP A 83 8.90 -10.53 -9.23
C ASP A 83 9.65 -10.30 -10.56
N LYS A 84 9.00 -9.63 -11.52
CA LYS A 84 9.62 -9.23 -12.80
C LYS A 84 10.55 -8.02 -12.68
N MET A 85 10.71 -7.48 -11.47
CA MET A 85 11.51 -6.29 -11.18
C MET A 85 11.10 -5.12 -12.07
N LEU A 86 9.79 -4.88 -12.23
CA LEU A 86 9.27 -3.88 -13.17
C LEU A 86 9.96 -2.52 -12.98
N PHE A 87 10.10 -2.07 -11.73
CA PHE A 87 10.77 -0.81 -11.41
C PHE A 87 12.18 -0.72 -12.01
N GLU A 88 13.03 -1.74 -11.83
CA GLU A 88 14.42 -1.74 -12.29
C GLU A 88 14.56 -1.64 -13.82
N ARG A 89 13.51 -2.02 -14.53
CA ARG A 89 13.45 -2.02 -15.99
C ARG A 89 12.99 -0.68 -16.55
N THR A 90 12.56 0.24 -15.70
CA THR A 90 12.11 1.57 -16.12
C THR A 90 13.27 2.54 -16.24
N ALA A 91 13.07 3.62 -17.01
CA ALA A 91 14.02 4.73 -17.04
C ALA A 91 14.12 5.44 -15.67
N LEU A 92 13.07 5.38 -14.85
CA LEU A 92 13.03 5.97 -13.50
C LEU A 92 14.13 5.41 -12.60
N ALA A 93 14.38 4.11 -12.64
CA ALA A 93 15.37 3.46 -11.78
C ALA A 93 16.81 3.96 -12.00
N LYS A 94 17.08 4.62 -13.14
CA LYS A 94 18.40 5.18 -13.46
C LYS A 94 18.54 6.65 -13.07
N MET A 95 17.47 7.28 -12.60
CA MET A 95 17.45 8.69 -12.24
C MET A 95 17.92 8.90 -10.79
N PRO A 96 18.38 10.12 -10.44
CA PRO A 96 18.61 10.48 -9.05
C PRO A 96 17.33 10.32 -8.23
N GLU A 97 17.46 9.90 -6.97
CA GLU A 97 16.31 9.67 -6.08
C GLU A 97 15.37 10.89 -5.97
N ALA A 98 15.92 12.11 -5.91
CA ALA A 98 15.12 13.33 -5.85
C ALA A 98 14.19 13.49 -7.07
N GLU A 99 14.68 13.09 -8.24
CA GLU A 99 13.93 13.16 -9.49
C GLU A 99 12.86 12.06 -9.56
N ILE A 100 13.16 10.86 -9.07
CA ILE A 100 12.18 9.78 -8.93
C ILE A 100 11.02 10.24 -8.04
N LYS A 101 11.31 10.80 -6.86
CA LYS A 101 10.30 11.33 -5.93
C LYS A 101 9.44 12.40 -6.59
N ASN A 102 10.05 13.31 -7.35
CA ASN A 102 9.32 14.35 -8.06
C ASN A 102 8.36 13.75 -9.10
N GLN A 103 8.82 12.80 -9.90
CA GLN A 103 7.98 12.17 -10.92
C GLN A 103 6.84 11.34 -10.33
N LEU A 104 7.10 10.58 -9.25
CA LEU A 104 6.05 9.84 -8.52
C LEU A 104 5.01 10.80 -7.93
N CYS A 105 5.46 11.91 -7.33
CA CYS A 105 4.57 12.93 -6.77
C CYS A 105 3.69 13.58 -7.84
N GLN A 106 4.27 13.92 -9.00
CA GLN A 106 3.50 14.47 -10.13
C GLN A 106 2.47 13.46 -10.65
N ALA A 107 2.87 12.21 -10.88
CA ALA A 107 1.99 11.16 -11.35
C ALA A 107 0.83 10.88 -10.38
N SER A 108 1.11 10.89 -9.07
CA SER A 108 0.09 10.76 -8.02
C SER A 108 -0.92 11.92 -8.04
N LYS A 109 -0.43 13.17 -8.08
CA LYS A 109 -1.29 14.37 -8.18
C LYS A 109 -2.18 14.33 -9.42
N THR A 110 -1.61 13.99 -10.58
CA THR A 110 -2.35 13.90 -11.84
C THR A 110 -3.44 12.83 -11.77
N TYR A 111 -3.13 11.66 -11.21
CA TYR A 111 -4.12 10.60 -11.02
C TYR A 111 -5.26 11.03 -10.09
N LEU A 112 -4.95 11.64 -8.95
CA LEU A 112 -5.96 12.15 -8.02
C LEU A 112 -6.83 13.23 -8.67
N TYR A 113 -6.23 14.13 -9.45
CA TYR A 113 -6.96 15.15 -10.21
C TYR A 113 -7.96 14.52 -11.19
N ILE A 114 -7.52 13.57 -12.00
CA ILE A 114 -8.38 12.88 -12.98
C ILE A 114 -9.48 12.08 -12.27
N LYS A 115 -9.13 11.35 -11.20
CA LYS A 115 -10.08 10.56 -10.42
C LYS A 115 -11.19 11.44 -9.83
N ASN A 116 -10.83 12.60 -9.28
CA ASN A 116 -11.77 13.60 -8.77
C ASN A 116 -12.63 14.20 -9.89
N LEU A 117 -12.02 14.55 -11.03
CA LEU A 117 -12.72 15.14 -12.18
C LEU A 117 -13.77 14.18 -12.76
N LEU A 118 -13.44 12.89 -12.84
CA LEU A 118 -14.32 11.85 -13.35
C LEU A 118 -15.34 11.36 -12.31
N GLY A 119 -15.40 11.97 -11.12
CA GLY A 119 -16.36 11.63 -10.09
C GLY A 119 -16.16 10.23 -9.48
N PHE A 120 -14.99 9.62 -9.63
CA PHE A 120 -14.65 8.32 -9.04
C PHE A 120 -14.31 8.44 -7.53
N ASN A 121 -15.15 9.17 -6.79
CA ASN A 121 -15.10 9.35 -5.34
C ASN A 121 -16.13 8.48 -4.60
N GLY A 122 -16.52 7.33 -5.16
CA GLY A 122 -17.39 6.34 -4.50
C GLY A 122 -16.56 5.14 -4.06
N LEU A 123 -16.56 4.72 -2.79
CA LEU A 123 -17.75 4.47 -1.98
C LEU A 123 -17.79 5.34 -0.71
N SER A 124 -18.61 6.39 -0.72
CA SER A 124 -19.28 6.82 0.51
C SER A 124 -20.23 5.70 0.93
N PHE A 125 -20.09 5.28 2.18
CA PHE A 125 -20.99 4.34 2.84
C PHE A 125 -22.43 4.86 2.66
N SER A 126 -23.27 4.03 2.04
CA SER A 126 -24.70 4.26 1.92
C SER A 126 -25.31 4.60 3.28
N GLN A 127 -26.04 5.71 3.35
CA GLN A 127 -27.12 5.85 4.32
C GLN A 127 -28.16 4.75 4.07
N THR A 128 -28.34 3.86 5.04
CA THR A 128 -29.56 3.08 5.30
C THR A 128 -29.52 2.74 6.79
N SER A 129 -30.21 3.52 7.63
CA SER A 129 -31.54 3.24 8.21
C SER A 129 -31.44 2.55 9.58
#